data_AF-A0A3N5HZ71-F1
#
_entry.id   AF-A0A3N5HZ71-F1
#
_cell.length_a   1.000
_cell.length_b   1.000
_cell.length_c   1.000
_cell.angle_alpha   90.00
_cell.angle_beta   90.00
_cell.angle_gamma   90.00
#
_symmetry.space_group_name_H-M   'P 1'
#
loop_
_entity.id
_entity.type
_entity.pdbx_description
1 polymer ?
#
loop_
_entity_poly.entity_id
_entity_poly.type
_entity_poly.pdbx_seq_one_letter_code
_entity_poly.pdbx_strand_id
1 'polypeptide(L)'
;MFMAKRAKVSIVTRRLYITEHRYTTMNANEFTFGIEIETIAPNSAVQNDGLRIGPYKRGIQVPYLPAGWKAEADGSIDNSAGGHKCEIVSPILRGAEGLTQVVEVVAALEAKGHRVNPSCGVHVHVGWDQAWTADALARLVTIIAYVERGLYAITGTKSRERSRYCGGVRKYGNQKDAKPNLDRNRYHAL
;
A
#
# COMPACT_ATOMS: atom_id res chain seq x y z
N MET A 1 -37.44 -44.05 -19.41
CA MET A 1 -37.47 -42.83 -20.25
C MET A 1 -38.27 -41.77 -19.53
N PHE A 2 -37.61 -40.82 -18.86
CA PHE A 2 -38.24 -39.66 -18.22
C PHE A 2 -37.40 -38.42 -18.56
N MET A 3 -38.03 -37.43 -19.20
CA MET A 3 -37.40 -36.21 -19.69
C MET A 3 -37.17 -35.22 -18.55
N ALA A 4 -35.93 -34.76 -18.37
CA ALA A 4 -35.63 -33.59 -17.56
C ALA A 4 -35.94 -32.31 -18.35
N LYS A 5 -36.87 -31.48 -17.85
CA LYS A 5 -37.13 -30.13 -18.36
C LYS A 5 -35.93 -29.22 -18.05
N ARG A 6 -35.21 -28.75 -19.07
CA ARG A 6 -34.24 -27.67 -18.95
C ARG A 6 -34.97 -26.33 -18.98
N ALA A 7 -34.80 -25.52 -17.93
CA ALA A 7 -35.20 -24.13 -17.94
C ALA A 7 -34.29 -23.34 -18.91
N LYS A 8 -34.89 -22.69 -19.91
CA LYS A 8 -34.20 -21.72 -20.78
C LYS A 8 -34.24 -20.36 -20.10
N VAL A 9 -33.10 -19.88 -19.64
CA VAL A 9 -32.89 -18.45 -19.35
C VAL A 9 -32.48 -17.79 -20.67
N SER A 10 -33.37 -16.97 -21.23
CA SER A 10 -33.11 -16.20 -22.45
C SER A 10 -32.42 -14.90 -22.08
N ILE A 11 -31.09 -14.83 -22.26
CA ILE A 11 -30.35 -13.57 -22.17
C ILE A 11 -30.58 -12.82 -23.47
N VAL A 12 -31.31 -11.71 -23.39
CA VAL A 12 -31.49 -10.75 -24.50
C VAL A 12 -30.13 -10.14 -24.81
N THR A 13 -29.47 -10.61 -25.86
CA THR A 13 -28.24 -10.01 -26.38
C THR A 13 -28.57 -8.66 -27.02
N ARG A 14 -28.43 -7.57 -26.26
CA ARG A 14 -28.21 -6.25 -26.87
C ARG A 14 -26.88 -6.33 -27.61
N ARG A 15 -26.92 -6.08 -28.91
CA ARG A 15 -25.78 -5.98 -29.81
C ARG A 15 -24.86 -4.86 -29.31
N LEU A 16 -23.88 -5.21 -28.47
CA LEU A 16 -22.76 -4.32 -28.20
C LEU A 16 -22.00 -4.17 -29.52
N TYR A 17 -21.89 -2.94 -29.99
CA TYR A 17 -20.81 -2.57 -30.90
C TYR A 17 -19.52 -2.80 -30.11
N ILE A 18 -18.89 -3.95 -30.34
CA ILE A 18 -17.54 -4.22 -29.86
C ILE A 18 -16.66 -3.35 -30.75
N THR A 19 -16.44 -2.10 -30.34
CA THR A 19 -15.20 -1.41 -30.68
C THR A 19 -14.08 -2.35 -30.26
N GLU A 20 -13.19 -2.71 -31.18
CA GLU A 20 -11.92 -3.34 -30.84
C GLU A 20 -11.10 -2.37 -29.99
N HIS A 21 -11.45 -2.26 -28.72
CA HIS A 21 -10.47 -1.91 -27.73
C HIS A 21 -9.51 -3.06 -27.73
N ARG A 22 -8.38 -2.86 -28.42
CA ARG A 22 -7.13 -3.55 -28.11
C ARG A 22 -6.99 -3.47 -26.60
N TYR A 23 -7.40 -4.53 -25.91
CA TYR A 23 -7.05 -4.75 -24.53
C TYR A 23 -5.55 -4.99 -24.59
N THR A 24 -4.77 -3.91 -24.56
CA THR A 24 -3.36 -4.00 -24.24
C THR A 24 -3.34 -4.71 -22.90
N THR A 25 -2.91 -5.96 -22.92
CA THR A 25 -2.73 -6.75 -21.70
C THR A 25 -1.72 -5.99 -20.85
N MET A 26 -2.22 -5.19 -19.90
CA MET A 26 -1.40 -4.51 -18.93
C MET A 26 -0.63 -5.58 -18.17
N ASN A 27 0.69 -5.58 -18.34
CA ASN A 27 1.56 -6.49 -17.62
C ASN A 27 1.76 -5.92 -16.22
N ALA A 28 1.40 -6.68 -15.19
CA ALA A 28 1.55 -6.24 -13.81
C ALA A 28 3.01 -5.86 -13.47
N ASN A 29 3.98 -6.42 -14.19
CA ASN A 29 5.40 -6.10 -14.01
C ASN A 29 5.78 -4.70 -14.50
N GLU A 30 4.94 -4.03 -15.27
CA GLU A 30 5.20 -2.68 -15.77
C GLU A 30 4.79 -1.59 -14.77
N PHE A 31 3.96 -1.92 -13.77
CA PHE A 31 3.58 -0.96 -12.73
C PHE A 31 4.78 -0.65 -11.83
N THR A 32 4.91 0.64 -11.52
CA THR A 32 5.81 1.09 -10.46
C THR A 32 5.08 1.10 -9.13
N PHE A 33 5.85 0.92 -8.07
CA PHE A 33 5.36 1.09 -6.71
C PHE A 33 6.46 1.61 -5.79
N GLY A 34 6.08 2.18 -4.66
CA GLY A 34 6.96 2.49 -3.54
C GLY A 34 6.40 1.86 -2.27
N ILE A 35 7.28 1.57 -1.32
CA ILE A 35 6.89 1.04 -0.01
C ILE A 35 7.55 1.87 1.10
N GLU A 36 6.76 2.16 2.12
CA GLU A 36 7.21 2.76 3.38
C GLU A 36 6.98 1.71 4.48
N ILE A 37 8.03 1.41 5.24
CA ILE A 37 8.01 0.39 6.30
C ILE A 37 8.32 1.09 7.62
N GLU A 38 7.33 1.24 8.47
CA GLU A 38 7.52 1.84 9.78
C GLU A 38 8.14 0.84 10.76
N THR A 39 9.19 1.27 11.45
CA THR A 39 9.93 0.44 12.41
C THR A 39 10.38 1.25 13.62
N ILE A 40 10.81 0.53 14.65
CA ILE A 40 11.58 1.06 15.77
C ILE A 40 13.00 0.55 15.60
N ALA A 41 13.89 1.44 15.17
CA ALA A 41 15.31 1.11 15.02
C ALA A 41 15.98 0.97 16.40
N PRO A 42 16.83 -0.05 16.60
CA PRO A 42 17.57 -0.21 17.84
C PRO A 42 18.71 0.81 17.93
N ASN A 43 19.18 1.08 19.16
CA ASN A 43 20.31 1.97 19.38
C ASN A 43 21.58 1.49 18.64
N SER A 44 21.77 0.17 18.51
CA SER A 44 22.89 -0.41 17.78
C SER A 44 22.90 0.00 16.30
N ALA A 45 21.74 0.10 15.65
CA ALA A 45 21.67 0.53 14.26
C ALA A 45 22.19 1.95 14.08
N VAL A 46 21.86 2.85 15.02
CA VAL A 46 22.28 4.26 15.00
C VAL A 46 23.74 4.43 15.40
N GLN A 47 24.18 3.72 16.46
CA GLN A 47 25.51 3.90 17.04
C GLN A 47 26.59 3.13 16.29
N ASN A 48 26.29 1.92 15.82
CA ASN A 48 27.28 0.98 15.29
C ASN A 48 27.14 0.79 13.78
N ASP A 49 25.90 0.76 13.27
CA ASP A 49 25.64 0.48 11.85
C ASP A 49 25.51 1.75 10.99
N GLY A 50 25.67 2.93 11.58
CA GLY A 50 25.67 4.22 10.88
C GLY A 50 24.30 4.70 10.41
N LEU A 51 23.20 4.14 10.94
CA LEU A 51 21.85 4.59 10.62
C LEU A 51 21.67 6.06 11.00
N ARG A 52 21.25 6.87 10.03
CA ARG A 52 20.90 8.28 10.19
C ARG A 52 19.44 8.43 9.81
N ILE A 53 18.62 8.96 10.70
CA ILE A 53 17.18 9.16 10.46
C ILE A 53 16.98 10.60 10.04
N GLY A 54 16.56 10.80 8.79
CA GLY A 54 16.30 12.12 8.23
C GLY A 54 15.01 12.74 8.78
N PRO A 55 14.81 14.06 8.63
CA PRO A 55 13.52 14.68 8.88
C PRO A 55 12.43 14.11 7.95
N TYR A 56 11.17 14.31 8.32
CA TYR A 56 10.00 13.94 7.49
C TYR A 56 10.14 14.43 6.04
N LYS A 57 9.90 13.53 5.07
CA LYS A 57 10.08 13.73 3.62
C LYS A 57 11.49 14.10 3.17
N ARG A 58 12.48 13.91 4.04
CA ARG A 58 13.90 14.21 3.81
C ARG A 58 14.76 13.06 4.33
N GLY A 59 14.35 11.83 4.01
CA GLY A 59 15.07 10.63 4.40
C GLY A 59 16.51 10.58 3.93
N ILE A 60 17.34 9.90 4.72
CA ILE A 60 18.77 9.72 4.51
C ILE A 60 19.03 8.26 4.13
N GLN A 61 19.93 8.02 3.18
CA GLN A 61 20.31 6.67 2.76
C GLN A 61 20.66 5.80 3.99
N VAL A 62 20.05 4.61 4.05
CA VAL A 62 20.39 3.61 5.06
C VAL A 62 21.64 2.85 4.59
N PRO A 63 22.74 2.85 5.36
CA PRO A 63 24.03 2.37 4.88
C PRO A 63 24.09 0.85 4.64
N TYR A 64 23.22 0.08 5.29
CA TYR A 64 23.15 -1.38 5.16
C TYR A 64 21.99 -1.86 4.27
N LEU A 65 21.31 -0.96 3.55
CA LEU A 65 20.27 -1.30 2.58
C LEU A 65 20.71 -0.92 1.16
N PRO A 66 20.06 -1.46 0.11
CA PRO A 66 20.34 -1.06 -1.26
C PRO A 66 20.23 0.45 -1.49
N ALA A 67 20.92 0.95 -2.51
CA ALA A 67 20.89 2.36 -2.87
C ALA A 67 19.45 2.86 -3.12
N GLY A 68 19.13 4.03 -2.60
CA GLY A 68 17.81 4.66 -2.71
C GLY A 68 16.90 4.41 -1.50
N TRP A 69 17.18 3.40 -0.68
CA TRP A 69 16.42 3.14 0.55
C TRP A 69 16.85 4.11 1.65
N LYS A 70 15.87 4.84 2.19
CA LYS A 70 16.11 5.95 3.11
C LYS A 70 15.40 5.72 4.43
N ALA A 71 15.95 6.28 5.49
CA ALA A 71 15.30 6.37 6.79
C ALA A 71 14.85 7.80 7.05
N GLU A 72 13.59 7.98 7.43
CA GLU A 72 13.03 9.25 7.89
C GLU A 72 12.20 9.12 9.18
N ALA A 73 11.97 10.26 9.81
CA ALA A 73 11.17 10.36 11.01
C ALA A 73 9.69 10.39 10.67
N ASP A 74 8.94 9.45 11.24
CA ASP A 74 7.48 9.47 11.24
C ASP A 74 6.94 9.70 12.66
N GLY A 75 6.00 10.65 12.78
CA GLY A 75 5.45 11.09 14.06
C GLY A 75 4.44 10.13 14.68
N SER A 76 3.83 9.26 13.86
CA SER A 76 2.81 8.28 14.24
C SER A 76 3.38 7.05 14.95
N ILE A 77 4.67 6.75 14.74
CA ILE A 77 5.36 5.63 15.39
C ILE A 77 5.50 5.92 16.90
N ASP A 78 5.08 4.99 17.74
CA ASP A 78 5.29 4.99 19.19
C ASP A 78 6.60 4.29 19.54
N ASN A 79 7.53 5.01 20.19
CA ASN A 79 8.78 4.48 20.72
C ASN A 79 8.87 4.65 22.25
N SER A 80 7.74 4.73 22.95
CA SER A 80 7.68 4.83 24.42
C SER A 80 8.44 3.71 25.15
N ALA A 81 8.54 2.53 24.53
CA ALA A 81 9.33 1.39 25.00
C ALA A 81 10.82 1.44 24.58
N GLY A 82 11.30 2.59 24.11
CA GLY A 82 12.70 2.81 23.70
C GLY A 82 12.97 2.52 22.22
N GLY A 83 14.19 2.87 21.79
CA GLY A 83 14.61 2.86 20.39
C GLY A 83 14.21 4.13 19.64
N HIS A 84 14.33 4.11 18.31
CA HIS A 84 14.14 5.29 17.46
C HIS A 84 13.01 5.09 16.46
N LYS A 85 12.09 6.05 16.37
CA LYS A 85 11.05 6.09 15.33
C LYS A 85 11.73 6.17 13.96
N CYS A 86 11.50 5.18 13.11
CA CYS A 86 12.21 5.06 11.84
C CYS A 86 11.29 4.50 10.76
N GLU A 87 10.91 5.34 9.82
CA GLU A 87 10.23 4.93 8.59
C GLU A 87 11.27 4.68 7.50
N ILE A 88 11.24 3.49 6.91
CA ILE A 88 12.12 3.07 5.83
C ILE A 88 11.39 3.23 4.51
N VAL A 89 11.84 4.17 3.69
CA VAL A 89 11.20 4.56 2.43
C VAL A 89 12.01 4.02 1.26
N SER A 90 11.35 3.30 0.36
CA SER A 90 11.98 2.71 -0.82
C SER A 90 12.25 3.75 -1.92
N PRO A 91 13.16 3.45 -2.86
CA PRO A 91 13.11 4.08 -4.18
C PRO A 91 11.84 3.64 -4.93
N ILE A 92 11.63 4.14 -6.14
CA ILE A 92 10.58 3.62 -7.01
C ILE A 92 10.99 2.21 -7.48
N LEU A 93 10.18 1.22 -7.12
CA LEU A 93 10.34 -0.19 -7.44
C LEU A 93 9.43 -0.59 -8.61
N ARG A 94 9.70 -1.76 -9.20
CA ARG A 94 8.94 -2.28 -10.34
C ARG A 94 8.99 -3.81 -10.39
N GLY A 95 7.85 -4.42 -10.72
CA GLY A 95 7.74 -5.85 -11.02
C GLY A 95 8.30 -6.80 -9.95
N ALA A 96 8.61 -8.02 -10.39
CA ALA A 96 9.10 -9.08 -9.50
C ALA A 96 10.45 -8.74 -8.83
N GLU A 97 11.36 -8.08 -9.54
CA GLU A 97 12.66 -7.66 -8.98
C GLU A 97 12.48 -6.67 -7.81
N GLY A 98 11.57 -5.71 -7.97
CA GLY A 98 11.20 -4.80 -6.89
C GLY A 98 10.68 -5.54 -5.66
N LEU A 99 9.82 -6.56 -5.85
CA LEU A 99 9.29 -7.36 -4.75
C LEU A 99 10.39 -8.18 -4.05
N THR A 100 11.31 -8.78 -4.81
CA THR A 100 12.48 -9.48 -4.25
C THR A 100 13.32 -8.53 -3.38
N GLN A 101 13.57 -7.31 -3.86
CA GLN A 101 14.32 -6.31 -3.09
C GLN A 101 13.60 -5.91 -1.79
N VAL A 102 12.26 -5.82 -1.79
CA VAL A 102 11.50 -5.59 -0.55
C VAL A 102 11.74 -6.71 0.47
N VAL A 103 11.71 -7.97 0.02
CA VAL A 103 11.97 -9.13 0.89
C VAL A 103 13.37 -9.08 1.49
N GLU A 104 14.38 -8.75 0.67
CA GLU A 104 15.77 -8.58 1.12
C GLU A 104 15.90 -7.47 2.17
N VAL A 105 15.24 -6.33 1.94
CA VAL A 105 15.26 -5.20 2.88
C VAL A 105 14.59 -5.56 4.20
N VAL A 106 13.43 -6.23 4.17
CA VAL A 106 12.75 -6.67 5.39
C VAL A 106 13.64 -7.63 6.18
N ALA A 107 14.29 -8.59 5.51
CA ALA A 107 15.22 -9.51 6.16
C ALA A 107 16.44 -8.78 6.76
N ALA A 108 16.99 -7.78 6.06
CA ALA A 108 18.08 -6.96 6.57
C ALA A 108 17.68 -6.14 7.80
N LEU A 109 16.48 -5.56 7.80
CA LEU A 109 15.94 -4.81 8.94
C LEU A 109 15.74 -5.73 10.16
N GLU A 110 15.20 -6.93 9.96
CA GLU A 110 15.05 -7.95 11.00
C GLU A 110 16.42 -8.36 11.58
N ALA A 111 17.39 -8.66 10.71
CA ALA A 111 18.75 -9.01 11.13
C ALA A 111 19.47 -7.89 11.89
N LYS A 112 19.16 -6.62 11.57
CA LYS A 112 19.66 -5.44 12.29
C LYS A 112 18.89 -5.14 13.59
N GLY A 113 17.85 -5.91 13.91
CA GLY A 113 17.10 -5.80 15.15
C GLY A 113 16.05 -4.69 15.15
N HIS A 114 15.59 -4.26 13.97
CA HIS A 114 14.41 -3.39 13.89
C HIS A 114 13.20 -4.13 14.46
N ARG A 115 12.41 -3.40 15.25
CA ARG A 115 11.19 -3.94 15.86
C ARG A 115 9.98 -3.23 15.29
N VAL A 116 8.82 -3.85 15.44
CA VAL A 116 7.52 -3.25 15.13
C VAL A 116 6.62 -3.35 16.34
N ASN A 117 5.64 -2.45 16.42
CA ASN A 117 4.59 -2.48 17.43
C ASN A 117 3.24 -2.12 16.77
N PRO A 118 2.13 -2.05 17.53
CA PRO A 118 0.82 -1.73 16.96
C PRO A 118 0.68 -0.35 16.31
N SER A 119 1.60 0.61 16.56
CA SER A 119 1.58 1.87 15.81
C SER A 119 2.18 1.72 14.41
N CYS A 120 3.20 0.88 14.24
CA CYS A 120 3.92 0.71 12.96
C CYS A 120 3.02 0.20 11.83
N GLY A 121 2.99 0.88 10.70
CA GLY A 121 2.31 0.51 9.47
C GLY A 121 3.24 0.11 8.31
N VAL A 122 2.61 -0.26 7.20
CA VAL A 122 3.26 -0.42 5.88
C VAL A 122 2.41 0.34 4.88
N HIS A 123 3.01 1.27 4.16
CA HIS A 123 2.33 2.03 3.10
C HIS A 123 2.84 1.56 1.74
N VAL A 124 1.91 1.34 0.81
CA VAL A 124 2.23 0.97 -0.57
C VAL A 124 1.70 2.05 -1.50
N HIS A 125 2.61 2.73 -2.18
CA HIS A 125 2.31 3.69 -3.21
C HIS A 125 2.30 2.97 -4.55
N VAL A 126 1.21 3.04 -5.30
CA VAL A 126 1.13 2.45 -6.64
C VAL A 126 1.19 3.57 -7.66
N GLY A 127 2.07 3.43 -8.66
CA GLY A 127 2.18 4.39 -9.75
C GLY A 127 0.88 4.52 -10.52
N TRP A 128 0.44 5.75 -10.74
CA TRP A 128 -0.75 6.08 -11.52
C TRP A 128 -0.36 6.78 -12.81
N ASP A 129 -0.75 6.23 -13.96
CA ASP A 129 -0.55 6.88 -15.25
C ASP A 129 -1.57 8.00 -15.42
N GLN A 130 -1.09 9.21 -15.70
CA GLN A 130 -1.93 10.39 -15.94
C GLN A 130 -2.82 10.24 -17.18
N ALA A 131 -2.49 9.33 -18.10
CA ALA A 131 -3.31 9.01 -19.26
C ALA A 131 -4.57 8.19 -18.91
N TRP A 132 -4.65 7.60 -17.71
CA TRP A 132 -5.82 6.82 -17.31
C TRP A 132 -7.00 7.72 -16.92
N THR A 133 -8.20 7.22 -17.21
CA THR A 133 -9.43 7.99 -17.03
C THR A 133 -9.90 8.02 -15.58
N ALA A 134 -10.72 9.01 -15.24
CA ALA A 134 -11.41 9.08 -13.95
C ALA A 134 -12.30 7.83 -13.69
N ASP A 135 -12.84 7.22 -14.74
CA ASP A 135 -13.61 5.97 -14.63
C ASP A 135 -12.73 4.79 -14.19
N ALA A 136 -11.47 4.73 -14.65
CA ALA A 136 -10.52 3.72 -14.19
C ALA A 136 -10.24 3.89 -12.70
N LEU A 137 -10.08 5.13 -12.23
CA LEU A 137 -9.89 5.44 -10.82
C LEU A 137 -11.13 5.03 -10.01
N ALA A 138 -12.33 5.39 -10.45
CA ALA A 138 -13.58 5.01 -9.78
C ALA A 138 -13.74 3.48 -9.66
N ARG A 139 -13.33 2.72 -10.69
CA ARG A 139 -13.31 1.25 -10.65
C ARG A 139 -12.29 0.72 -9.64
N LEU A 140 -11.08 1.28 -9.60
CA LEU A 140 -10.06 0.90 -8.62
C LEU A 140 -10.58 1.12 -7.19
N VAL A 141 -11.13 2.31 -6.90
CA VAL A 141 -11.72 2.64 -5.60
C VAL A 141 -12.80 1.64 -5.21
N THR A 142 -13.67 1.28 -6.16
CA THR A 142 -14.71 0.28 -5.95
C THR A 142 -14.10 -1.08 -5.58
N ILE A 143 -13.10 -1.55 -6.33
CA ILE A 143 -12.41 -2.82 -6.05
C ILE A 143 -11.80 -2.79 -4.64
N ILE A 144 -11.05 -1.73 -4.30
CA ILE A 144 -10.46 -1.57 -2.96
C ILE A 144 -11.54 -1.60 -1.87
N ALA A 145 -12.64 -0.88 -2.03
CA ALA A 145 -13.73 -0.89 -1.06
C ALA A 145 -14.37 -2.28 -0.88
N TYR A 146 -14.38 -3.12 -1.91
CA TYR A 146 -14.83 -4.51 -1.79
C TYR A 146 -13.81 -5.40 -1.07
N VAL A 147 -12.52 -5.25 -1.36
CA VAL A 147 -11.46 -6.15 -0.86
C VAL A 147 -10.79 -5.69 0.43
N GLU A 148 -10.97 -4.44 0.87
CA GLU A 148 -10.25 -3.83 2.00
C GLU A 148 -10.37 -4.66 3.28
N ARG A 149 -11.54 -5.25 3.56
CA ARG A 149 -11.73 -6.11 4.75
C ARG A 149 -10.89 -7.39 4.67
N GLY A 150 -10.72 -7.93 3.47
CA GLY A 150 -9.81 -9.05 3.22
C GLY A 150 -8.35 -8.64 3.40
N LEU A 151 -7.96 -7.47 2.89
CA LEU A 151 -6.61 -6.93 3.08
C LEU A 151 -6.27 -6.72 4.56
N TYR A 152 -7.19 -6.14 5.34
CA TYR A 152 -7.00 -6.01 6.79
C TYR A 152 -6.98 -7.38 7.49
N ALA A 153 -7.78 -8.36 7.05
CA ALA A 153 -7.79 -9.70 7.65
C ALA A 153 -6.43 -10.41 7.53
N ILE A 154 -5.66 -10.17 6.46
CA ILE A 154 -4.31 -10.74 6.29
C ILE A 154 -3.37 -10.28 7.41
N THR A 155 -3.59 -9.10 7.98
CA THR A 155 -2.78 -8.57 9.10
C THR A 155 -3.07 -9.26 10.45
N GLY A 156 -4.07 -10.15 10.51
CA GLY A 156 -4.42 -10.92 11.71
C GLY A 156 -5.10 -10.12 12.83
N THR A 157 -5.36 -8.82 12.65
CA THR A 157 -5.98 -7.99 13.71
C THR A 157 -7.03 -7.01 13.16
N LYS A 158 -8.13 -6.84 13.90
CA LYS A 158 -9.16 -5.81 13.60
C LYS A 158 -8.75 -4.40 14.05
N SER A 159 -7.65 -4.24 14.78
CA SER A 159 -7.21 -2.91 15.22
C SER A 159 -6.75 -2.06 14.03
N ARG A 160 -6.18 -2.69 13.00
CA ARG A 160 -5.71 -2.02 11.78
C ARG A 160 -6.84 -1.39 10.98
N GLU A 161 -7.94 -2.11 10.78
CA GLU A 161 -9.16 -1.58 10.13
C GLU A 161 -9.71 -0.33 10.85
N ARG A 162 -9.51 -0.24 12.18
CA ARG A 162 -10.01 0.84 13.04
C ARG A 162 -8.94 1.88 13.39
N SER A 163 -7.77 1.81 12.75
CA SER A 163 -6.67 2.73 13.07
C SER A 163 -6.99 4.15 12.60
N ARG A 164 -6.45 5.15 13.31
CA ARG A 164 -6.64 6.56 13.00
C ARG A 164 -5.95 6.96 11.69
N TYR A 165 -4.82 6.32 11.40
CA TYR A 165 -3.96 6.67 10.27
C TYR A 165 -4.31 5.85 9.02
N CYS A 166 -4.46 4.52 9.12
CA CYS A 166 -4.82 3.65 8.00
C CYS A 166 -6.23 3.06 8.17
N GLY A 167 -7.29 3.84 7.93
CA GLY A 167 -8.68 3.35 7.98
C GLY A 167 -9.28 3.02 6.62
N GLY A 168 -10.35 2.22 6.59
CA GLY A 168 -10.99 1.81 5.32
C GLY A 168 -11.54 2.99 4.49
N VAL A 169 -11.53 2.84 3.16
CA VAL A 169 -12.04 3.84 2.20
C VAL A 169 -13.54 4.05 2.37
N ARG A 170 -14.26 3.05 2.87
CA ARG A 170 -15.70 3.13 3.19
C ARG A 170 -16.05 4.19 4.22
N LYS A 171 -15.11 4.60 5.08
CA LYS A 171 -15.39 5.60 6.14
C LYS A 171 -15.71 6.99 5.60
N TYR A 172 -15.45 7.25 4.32
CA TYR A 172 -15.62 8.55 3.68
C TYR A 172 -16.98 8.77 3.01
N GLY A 173 -17.86 7.75 2.96
CA GLY A 173 -19.22 7.90 2.45
C GLY A 173 -19.31 8.33 0.98
N ASN A 174 -20.43 8.96 0.59
CA ASN A 174 -20.64 9.45 -0.77
C ASN A 174 -19.95 10.81 -1.00
N GLN A 175 -19.60 11.10 -2.26
CA GLN A 175 -18.77 12.22 -2.76
C GLN A 175 -18.84 13.56 -2.00
N LYS A 176 -20.01 13.98 -1.49
CA LYS A 176 -20.17 15.26 -0.79
C LYS A 176 -19.52 15.30 0.60
N ASP A 177 -19.46 14.16 1.30
CA ASP A 177 -18.91 14.05 2.66
C ASP A 177 -17.43 13.64 2.67
N ALA A 178 -16.94 13.08 1.56
CA ALA A 178 -15.58 12.59 1.41
C ALA A 178 -14.57 13.75 1.25
N LYS A 179 -14.90 14.77 0.44
CA LYS A 179 -13.95 15.80 -0.01
C LYS A 179 -13.31 16.60 1.14
N PRO A 180 -14.07 17.12 2.13
CA PRO A 180 -13.48 17.85 3.27
C PRO A 180 -12.65 16.96 4.20
N ASN A 181 -12.93 15.65 4.22
CA ASN A 181 -12.29 14.68 5.11
C ASN A 181 -11.00 14.09 4.51
N LEU A 182 -10.91 13.99 3.17
CA LEU A 182 -9.70 13.60 2.43
C LEU A 182 -8.64 14.73 2.49
N ASP A 183 -9.04 15.99 2.28
CA ASP A 183 -8.13 17.15 2.33
C ASP A 183 -7.52 17.36 3.73
N ARG A 184 -8.21 16.91 4.79
CA ARG A 184 -7.75 17.00 6.19
C ARG A 184 -6.98 15.76 6.66
N ASN A 185 -7.27 14.57 6.15
CA ASN A 185 -6.62 13.32 6.53
C ASN A 185 -5.64 12.86 5.44
N ARG A 186 -4.38 13.23 5.62
CA ARG A 186 -3.27 12.97 4.67
C ARG A 186 -2.98 11.49 4.38
N TYR A 187 -3.50 10.59 5.20
CA TYR A 187 -3.31 9.14 5.06
C TYR A 187 -4.35 8.50 4.11
N HIS A 188 -5.30 9.29 3.63
CA HIS A 188 -6.30 8.87 2.67
C HIS A 188 -6.40 9.94 1.59
N ALA A 189 -5.55 9.82 0.58
CA ALA A 189 -5.73 10.46 -0.70
C ALA A 189 -5.73 9.32 -1.73
N LEU A 190 -6.81 9.23 -2.50
CA LEU A 190 -6.82 8.51 -3.77
C LEU A 190 -6.43 9.49 -4.86
#